data_AF-A0A0B8QE55-F1
#
_entry.id   AF-A0A0B8QE55-F1
#
_cell.length_a   1.000
_cell.length_b   1.000
_cell.length_c   1.000
_cell.angle_alpha   90.00
_cell.angle_beta   90.00
_cell.angle_gamma   90.00
#
_symmetry.space_group_name_H-M   'P 1'
#
loop_
_entity.id
_entity.type
_entity.pdbx_description
1 polymer ?
#
loop_
_entity_poly.entity_id
_entity_poly.type
_entity_poly.pdbx_seq_one_letter_code
_entity_poly.pdbx_strand_id
1 'polypeptide(L)' 'MGSLLVVGRGEQPTTWMKWLLEQKDRKLAGATAKAEGLYLVSVDYPEQFGIPQAPMGPLFLPEEL' A
#
# COMPACT_ATOMS: atom_id res chain seq x y z
N MET A 1 -3.97 -0.33 3.20
CA MET A 1 -3.18 0.00 4.41
C MET A 1 -4.01 -0.07 5.69
N GLY A 2 -4.99 0.81 5.91
CA GLY A 2 -5.79 0.84 7.15
C GLY A 2 -6.31 -0.52 7.65
N SER A 3 -7.03 -1.25 6.80
CA SER A 3 -7.52 -2.60 7.13
C SER A 3 -6.41 -3.63 7.38
N LEU A 4 -5.27 -3.51 6.69
CA LEU A 4 -4.15 -4.44 6.88
C LEU A 4 -3.46 -4.20 8.22
N LEU A 5 -3.45 -2.96 8.73
CA LEU A 5 -2.94 -2.66 10.07
C LEU A 5 -3.79 -3.33 11.16
N VAL A 6 -5.12 -3.38 10.99
CA VAL A 6 -6.04 -4.08 11.90
C VAL A 6 -5.72 -5.59 11.92
N VAL A 7 -5.52 -6.19 10.76
CA VAL A 7 -5.10 -7.61 10.64
C VAL A 7 -3.73 -7.84 11.27
N GLY A 8 -2.75 -6.97 10.99
CA GLY A 8 -1.39 -7.09 11.53
C GLY A 8 -1.32 -6.95 13.06
N ARG A 9 -2.27 -6.25 13.68
CA ARG A 9 -2.41 -6.17 15.14
C ARG A 9 -3.17 -7.35 15.76
N GLY A 10 -3.69 -8.27 14.94
CA GLY A 10 -4.47 -9.43 15.41
C GLY A 10 -5.92 -9.11 15.77
N GLU A 11 -6.41 -7.90 15.45
CA GLU A 11 -7.80 -7.48 15.73
C GLU A 11 -8.80 -8.15 14.78
N GLN A 12 -8.34 -8.59 13.60
CA GLN A 12 -9.13 -9.32 12.60
C GLN A 12 -8.28 -10.45 11.99
N PRO A 13 -8.88 -11.58 11.58
CA PRO A 13 -8.15 -12.67 10.95
C PRO A 13 -7.68 -12.29 9.54
N THR A 14 -6.66 -12.98 9.03
CA THR A 14 -6.12 -12.76 7.67
C THR A 14 -7.16 -12.96 6.57
N THR A 15 -8.14 -13.85 6.80
CA THR A 15 -9.27 -14.11 5.88
C THR A 15 -10.23 -12.92 5.76
N TRP A 16 -10.20 -11.97 6.69
CA TRP A 16 -11.10 -10.81 6.70
C TRP A 16 -10.91 -9.90 5.47
N MET A 17 -9.68 -9.80 4.94
CA MET A 17 -9.42 -8.94 3.78
C MET A 17 -10.19 -9.42 2.54
N LYS A 18 -10.29 -10.74 2.34
CA LYS A 18 -11.09 -11.33 1.26
C LYS A 18 -12.57 -11.00 1.45
N TRP A 19 -13.08 -11.24 2.65
CA TRP A 19 -14.47 -10.94 3.00
C TRP A 19 -14.83 -9.47 2.76
N LEU A 20 -13.96 -8.53 3.16
CA LEU A 20 -14.17 -7.09 2.94
C LEU A 20 -14.27 -6.71 1.45
N LEU A 21 -13.44 -7.31 0.59
CA LEU A 21 -13.49 -7.05 -0.86
C LEU A 21 -14.80 -7.53 -1.47
N GLU A 22 -15.34 -8.64 -0.97
CA GLU A 22 -16.65 -9.16 -1.39
C GLU A 22 -17.80 -8.23 -1.00
N GLN A 23 -17.71 -7.57 0.16
CA GLN A 23 -18.75 -6.65 0.63
C GLN A 23 -18.80 -5.33 -0.15
N LYS A 24 -17.67 -4.86 -0.70
CA LYS A 24 -17.56 -3.57 -1.41
C LYS A 24 -18.10 -2.37 -0.61
N ASP A 25 -18.09 -2.46 0.72
CA ASP A 25 -18.59 -1.41 1.62
C ASP A 25 -17.44 -0.78 2.45
N ARG A 26 -17.23 0.52 2.25
CA ARG A 26 -16.20 1.30 2.95
C ARG A 26 -16.44 1.38 4.46
N LYS A 27 -17.68 1.29 4.94
CA LYS A 27 -18.02 1.37 6.37
C LYS A 27 -17.47 0.18 7.17
N LEU A 28 -17.29 -0.96 6.51
CA LEU A 28 -16.76 -2.18 7.13
C LEU A 28 -15.22 -2.20 7.16
N ALA A 29 -14.57 -1.41 6.29
CA ALA A 29 -13.12 -1.35 6.20
C ALA A 29 -12.49 -0.56 7.37
N GLY A 30 -11.22 -0.86 7.68
CA GLY A 30 -10.48 -0.14 8.70
C GLY A 30 -10.39 1.37 8.46
N ALA A 31 -10.01 2.11 9.52
CA ALA A 31 -9.77 3.54 9.42
C ALA A 31 -8.71 3.86 8.36
N THR A 32 -8.84 5.01 7.69
CA THR A 32 -7.82 5.46 6.73
C THR A 32 -6.47 5.59 7.46
N ALA A 33 -5.42 5.00 6.89
CA ALA A 33 -4.08 5.12 7.46
C ALA A 33 -3.61 6.58 7.38
N LYS A 34 -2.75 7.00 8.30
CA LYS A 34 -2.18 8.35 8.27
C LYS A 34 -1.31 8.56 7.03
N ALA A 35 -1.24 9.81 6.57
CA ALA A 35 -0.56 10.16 5.32
C ALA A 35 0.97 10.17 5.45
N GLU A 36 1.51 10.42 6.65
CA GLU A 36 2.95 10.65 6.86
C GLU A 36 3.85 9.44 6.51
N GLY A 37 3.27 8.24 6.42
CA GLY A 37 3.98 7.02 6.03
C GLY A 37 3.87 6.65 4.55
N LEU A 38 3.18 7.44 3.72
CA LEU A 38 2.96 7.14 2.31
C LEU A 38 3.95 7.92 1.42
N TYR A 39 4.68 7.21 0.58
CA TYR A 39 5.66 7.78 -0.36
C TYR A 39 5.35 7.34 -1.78
N LEU A 40 5.32 8.28 -2.73
CA LEU A 40 5.30 7.98 -4.16
C LEU A 40 6.73 7.68 -4.61
N VAL A 41 7.02 6.42 -4.91
CA VAL A 41 8.39 5.95 -5.19
C VAL A 41 8.67 5.76 -6.68
N SER A 42 7.65 5.53 -7.50
CA SER A 42 7.79 5.31 -8.94
C SER A 42 6.54 5.74 -9.70
N VAL A 43 6.71 6.06 -10.98
CA VAL A 43 5.63 6.37 -11.92
C VAL A 43 5.98 5.74 -13.27
N ASP A 44 5.07 4.93 -13.80
CA ASP A 44 5.28 4.23 -15.06
C ASP A 44 4.97 5.12 -16.27
N TYR A 45 5.90 5.18 -17.23
CA TYR A 45 5.73 5.83 -18.52
C TYR A 45 6.13 4.89 -19.66
N PRO A 46 5.50 4.99 -20.85
CA PRO A 46 5.92 4.22 -22.01
C PRO A 46 7.41 4.42 -22.35
N GLU A 47 8.10 3.33 -22.70
CA GLU A 47 9.56 3.32 -22.92
C GLU A 47 10.04 4.36 -23.94
N GLN A 48 9.22 4.66 -24.96
CA GLN A 48 9.52 5.64 -26.01
C GLN A 48 9.85 7.05 -25.47
N PHE A 49 9.44 7.38 -24.25
CA PHE A 49 9.72 8.67 -23.62
C PHE A 49 11.11 8.73 -22.98
N GLY A 50 11.81 7.60 -22.83
CA GLY A 50 13.20 7.57 -22.34
C GLY A 50 13.40 8.20 -20.96
N ILE A 51 12.38 8.15 -20.09
CA ILE A 51 12.43 8.79 -18.77
C ILE A 51 13.42 8.04 -17.86
N PRO A 52 14.41 8.73 -17.27
CA PRO A 52 15.34 8.10 -16.33
C PRO A 52 14.61 7.52 -15.12
N GLN A 53 14.96 6.31 -14.73
CA GLN A 53 14.47 5.68 -13.51
C GLN A 53 15.39 6.07 -12.35
N ALA A 54 14.81 6.64 -11.30
CA ALA A 54 15.51 6.89 -10.06
C ALA A 54 15.43 5.64 -9.15
N PRO A 55 16.41 5.42 -8.26
CA PRO A 55 16.34 4.35 -7.27
C PRO A 55 15.06 4.41 -6.45
N MET A 56 14.44 3.26 -6.17
CA MET A 56 13.25 3.20 -5.34
C MET A 56 13.58 3.61 -3.91
N GLY A 57 13.07 4.76 -3.48
CA GLY A 57 13.20 5.25 -2.10
C GLY A 57 12.16 4.63 -1.15
N PRO A 58 11.97 5.23 0.05
CA PRO A 58 12.71 6.37 0.64
C PRO A 58 14.16 6.03 1.01
N LEU A 59 14.98 7.06 1.25
CA LEU A 59 16.45 7.04 1.46
C LEU A 59 17.04 5.89 2.31
N PHE A 60 16.26 5.29 3.21
CA PHE A 60 16.70 4.26 4.15
C PHE A 60 16.31 2.83 3.74
N LEU A 61 15.52 2.65 2.68
CA LEU A 61 15.15 1.32 2.18
C LEU A 61 16.18 0.84 1.14
N PRO A 62 16.55 -0.46 1.17
CA PRO A 62 17.39 -1.04 0.14
C PRO A 62 16.60 -1.18 -1.18
N GLU A 63 17.32 -1.15 -2.30
CA GLU A 63 16.74 -1.26 -3.65
C GLU A 63 16.25 -2.69 -3.97
N GLU A 64 16.72 -3.68 -3.21
CA GLU A 64 16.26 -5.07 -3.23
C GLU A 64 15.89 -5.49 -1.79
N LEU A 65 14.71 -6.12 -1.62
CA LEU A 65 14.19 -6.64 -0.33
C LEU A 65 14.60 -8.09 -0.10
#